data_AF-A0A6L8HGB5-F1
#
_entry.id   AF-A0A6L8HGB5-F1
#
_cell.length_a   1.000
_cell.length_b   1.000
_cell.length_c   1.000
_cell.angle_alpha   90.00
_cell.angle_beta   90.00
_cell.angle_gamma   90.00
#
_symmetry.space_group_name_H-M   'P 1'
#
loop_
_entity.id
_entity.type
_entity.pdbx_description
1 polymer ?
#
loop_
_entity_poly.entity_id
_entity_poly.type
_entity_poly.pdbx_seq_one_letter_code
_entity_poly.pdbx_strand_id
1 'polypeptide(L)'
;MPRLVEIRKELSAARACTDHIFSLFQPKTLYERPIPERHRVVFYVGHLEAFDWNQICRWTLGQSSFHDTFDSLFEAGIDPEVGSKQQDVPSDWPSLEEIRQYNVKARESVDAALE
;
A
#
# COMPACT_ATOMS: atom_id res chain seq x y z
N MET A 1 8.83 -20.51 -13.31
CA MET A 1 9.06 -21.66 -12.38
C MET A 1 7.77 -21.99 -11.64
N PRO A 2 7.40 -23.27 -11.41
CA PRO A 2 6.10 -23.64 -10.82
C PRO A 2 5.76 -22.88 -9.53
N ARG A 3 6.76 -22.68 -8.65
CA ARG A 3 6.63 -21.96 -7.38
C ARG A 3 6.29 -20.47 -7.53
N LEU A 4 6.84 -19.78 -8.53
CA LEU A 4 6.54 -18.34 -8.74
C LEU A 4 5.11 -18.14 -9.24
N VAL A 5 4.61 -19.07 -10.06
CA VAL A 5 3.21 -19.07 -10.50
C VAL A 5 2.25 -19.29 -9.34
N GLU A 6 2.59 -20.16 -8.38
CA GLU A 6 1.81 -20.37 -7.16
C GLU A 6 1.81 -19.11 -6.28
N ILE A 7 2.98 -18.51 -6.03
CA ILE A 7 3.11 -17.26 -5.25
C ILE A 7 2.27 -16.13 -5.89
N ARG A 8 2.34 -15.96 -7.21
CA ARG A 8 1.53 -14.97 -7.92
C ARG A 8 0.03 -15.18 -7.72
N LYS A 9 -0.42 -16.44 -7.73
CA LYS A 9 -1.84 -16.78 -7.49
C LYS A 9 -2.25 -16.46 -6.05
N GLU A 10 -1.43 -16.79 -5.07
CA GLU A 10 -1.68 -16.48 -3.66
C GLU A 10 -1.72 -14.97 -3.43
N LEU A 11 -0.79 -14.22 -4.03
CA LEU A 11 -0.73 -12.77 -3.94
C LEU A 11 -1.97 -12.11 -4.56
N SER A 12 -2.41 -12.59 -5.72
CA SER A 12 -3.66 -12.14 -6.35
C SER A 12 -4.88 -12.39 -5.45
N ALA A 13 -4.95 -13.55 -4.79
CA ALA A 13 -6.03 -13.85 -3.85
C ALA A 13 -5.99 -12.94 -2.61
N ALA A 14 -4.80 -12.65 -2.08
CA ALA A 14 -4.62 -11.73 -0.96
C ALA A 14 -5.07 -10.30 -1.30
N ARG A 15 -4.68 -9.80 -2.48
CA ARG A 15 -5.11 -8.49 -3.02
C ARG A 15 -6.63 -8.41 -3.20
N ALA A 16 -7.27 -9.48 -3.70
CA ALA A 16 -8.72 -9.51 -3.82
C ALA A 16 -9.43 -9.39 -2.46
N CYS A 17 -8.85 -9.98 -1.40
CA CYS A 17 -9.38 -9.88 -0.04
C CYS A 17 -9.28 -8.44 0.49
N THR A 18 -8.12 -7.79 0.33
CA THR A 18 -7.91 -6.42 0.80
C THR A 18 -8.71 -5.40 -0.02
N ASP A 19 -8.79 -5.59 -1.34
CA ASP A 19 -9.67 -4.80 -2.23
C ASP A 19 -11.13 -4.91 -1.79
N HIS A 20 -11.59 -6.12 -1.43
CA HIS A 20 -12.94 -6.31 -0.91
C HIS A 20 -13.15 -5.55 0.41
N ILE A 21 -12.21 -5.65 1.36
CA ILE A 21 -12.27 -4.92 2.63
C ILE A 21 -12.38 -3.41 2.38
N PHE A 22 -11.52 -2.83 1.53
CA PHE A 22 -11.55 -1.40 1.23
C PHE A 22 -12.82 -0.98 0.47
N SER A 23 -13.43 -1.86 -0.32
CA SER A 23 -14.69 -1.59 -1.02
C SER A 23 -15.89 -1.39 -0.08
N LEU A 24 -15.80 -1.87 1.18
CA LEU A 24 -16.83 -1.68 2.20
C LEU A 24 -16.85 -0.26 2.77
N PHE A 25 -15.79 0.52 2.59
CA PHE A 25 -15.68 1.89 3.10
C PHE A 25 -16.30 2.89 2.12
N GLN A 26 -16.94 3.93 2.65
CA GLN A 26 -17.27 5.09 1.84
C GLN A 26 -15.98 5.87 1.53
N PRO A 27 -15.84 6.48 0.34
CA PRO A 27 -14.61 7.18 -0.03
C PRO A 27 -14.13 8.22 1.00
N LYS A 28 -15.06 8.95 1.63
CA LYS A 28 -14.73 9.93 2.66
C LYS A 28 -14.21 9.31 3.95
N THR A 29 -14.72 8.14 4.35
CA THR A 29 -14.32 7.46 5.58
C THR A 29 -12.90 6.89 5.51
N LEU A 30 -12.37 6.69 4.30
CA LEU A 30 -10.97 6.31 4.13
C LEU A 30 -10.02 7.38 4.68
N TYR A 31 -10.41 8.65 4.69
CA TYR A 31 -9.58 9.72 5.24
C TYR A 31 -9.76 9.92 6.75
N GLU A 32 -10.57 9.12 7.42
CA GLU A 32 -10.77 9.21 8.86
C GLU A 32 -9.69 8.47 9.65
N ARG A 33 -9.55 8.84 10.93
CA ARG A 33 -8.67 8.20 11.91
C ARG A 33 -9.52 7.79 13.12
N PRO A 34 -10.15 6.60 13.10
CA PRO A 34 -11.00 6.16 14.21
C PRO A 34 -10.20 5.91 15.50
N ILE A 35 -8.94 5.49 15.37
CA ILE A 35 -8.01 5.27 16.48
C ILE A 35 -6.91 6.33 16.39
N PRO A 36 -6.82 7.30 17.32
CA PRO A 36 -5.89 8.44 17.25
C PRO A 36 -4.41 8.06 17.11
N GLU A 37 -4.02 6.89 17.61
CA GLU A 37 -2.67 6.36 17.60
C GLU A 37 -2.32 5.67 16.26
N ARG A 38 -3.31 5.35 15.42
CA ARG A 38 -3.09 4.66 14.14
C ARG A 38 -3.07 5.64 12.97
N HIS A 39 -2.52 5.17 11.85
CA HIS A 39 -2.62 5.88 10.57
C HIS A 39 -4.09 6.06 10.16
N ARG A 40 -4.38 7.08 9.35
CA ARG A 40 -5.69 7.19 8.68
C ARG A 40 -5.93 5.97 7.81
N VAL A 41 -7.19 5.59 7.58
CA VAL A 41 -7.50 4.36 6.83
C VAL A 41 -6.90 4.39 5.40
N VAL A 42 -6.78 5.56 4.78
CA VAL A 42 -6.21 5.80 3.44
C VAL A 42 -4.74 5.40 3.35
N PHE A 43 -3.99 5.44 4.46
CA PHE A 43 -2.63 4.91 4.51
C PHE A 43 -2.58 3.46 4.06
N TYR A 44 -3.49 2.63 4.58
CA TYR A 44 -3.49 1.19 4.33
C TYR A 44 -3.83 0.83 2.89
N VAL A 45 -4.49 1.73 2.16
CA VAL A 45 -4.80 1.55 0.73
C VAL A 45 -3.51 1.53 -0.10
N GLY A 46 -2.54 2.40 0.21
CA GLY A 46 -1.24 2.40 -0.47
C GLY A 46 -0.20 1.49 0.18
N HIS A 47 -0.27 1.33 1.52
CA HIS A 47 0.71 0.59 2.32
C HIS A 47 1.00 -0.81 1.80
N LEU A 48 -0.04 -1.60 1.53
CA LEU A 48 0.12 -2.99 1.14
C LEU A 48 0.88 -3.13 -0.19
N GLU A 49 0.54 -2.30 -1.18
CA GLU A 49 1.16 -2.36 -2.50
C GLU A 49 2.58 -1.77 -2.49
N ALA A 50 2.80 -0.68 -1.73
CA ALA A 50 4.13 -0.11 -1.55
C ALA A 50 5.08 -1.09 -0.84
N PHE A 51 4.58 -1.86 0.14
CA PHE A 51 5.38 -2.85 0.85
C PHE A 51 5.84 -3.97 -0.09
N ASP A 52 4.92 -4.56 -0.88
CA ASP A 52 5.29 -5.56 -1.89
C ASP A 52 6.33 -5.00 -2.88
N TRP A 53 6.04 -3.83 -3.43
CA TRP A 53 6.89 -3.15 -4.42
C TRP A 53 8.29 -2.83 -3.88
N ASN A 54 8.38 -2.23 -2.69
CA ASN A 54 9.66 -1.85 -2.11
C ASN A 54 10.52 -3.08 -1.78
N GLN A 55 9.93 -4.09 -1.13
CA GLN A 55 10.66 -5.28 -0.70
C GLN A 55 11.11 -6.12 -1.89
N ILE A 56 10.20 -6.41 -2.83
CA ILE A 56 10.47 -7.33 -3.94
C ILE A 56 11.24 -6.60 -5.04
N CYS A 57 10.68 -5.53 -5.59
CA CYS A 57 11.21 -4.93 -6.80
C CYS A 57 12.35 -3.95 -6.52
N ARG A 58 12.15 -2.98 -5.60
CA ARG A 58 13.19 -1.95 -5.37
C ARG A 58 14.41 -2.49 -4.67
N TRP A 59 14.22 -3.19 -3.56
CA TRP A 59 15.35 -3.59 -2.71
C TRP A 59 15.94 -4.93 -3.12
N THR A 60 15.12 -5.95 -3.33
CA THR A 60 15.63 -7.30 -3.67
C THR A 60 16.10 -7.38 -5.13
N LEU A 61 15.32 -6.83 -6.07
CA LEU A 61 15.64 -6.86 -7.50
C LEU A 61 16.35 -5.60 -8.00
N GLY A 62 16.55 -4.58 -7.16
CA GLY A 62 17.31 -3.39 -7.49
C GLY A 62 16.64 -2.46 -8.50
N GLN A 63 15.31 -2.51 -8.66
CA GLN A 63 14.59 -1.64 -9.58
C GLN A 63 14.56 -0.18 -9.07
N SER A 64 14.72 0.77 -9.98
CA SER A 64 14.57 2.20 -9.66
C SER A 64 13.14 2.51 -9.25
N SER A 65 12.98 3.44 -8.30
CA SER A 65 11.66 3.96 -7.96
C SER A 65 10.98 4.60 -9.17
N PHE A 66 9.68 4.42 -9.26
CA PHE A 66 8.83 5.19 -10.16
C PHE A 66 8.05 6.31 -9.46
N HIS A 67 8.06 6.35 -8.12
CA HIS A 67 7.37 7.35 -7.31
C HIS A 67 7.92 7.42 -5.87
N ASP A 68 9.13 7.97 -5.71
CA ASP A 68 9.88 7.94 -4.42
C ASP A 68 9.08 8.47 -3.22
N THR A 69 8.23 9.48 -3.45
CA THR A 69 7.38 10.06 -2.39
C THR A 69 6.37 9.05 -1.85
N PHE A 70 5.76 8.21 -2.71
CA PHE A 70 4.74 7.25 -2.28
C PHE A 70 5.40 5.99 -1.74
N ASP A 71 6.51 5.57 -2.34
CA ASP A 71 7.35 4.51 -1.79
C ASP A 71 7.70 4.80 -0.33
N SER A 72 8.11 6.03 -0.03
CA SER A 72 8.48 6.44 1.33
C SER A 72 7.25 6.65 2.24
N LEU A 73 6.20 7.28 1.72
CA LEU A 73 4.98 7.57 2.48
C LEU A 73 4.31 6.30 2.98
N PHE A 74 4.14 5.31 2.10
CA PHE A 74 3.37 4.10 2.37
C PHE A 74 4.19 2.97 2.99
N GLU A 75 5.51 3.07 3.03
CA GLU A 75 6.38 2.10 3.71
C GLU A 75 6.46 2.27 5.23
N ALA A 76 5.97 3.40 5.75
CA ALA A 76 6.06 3.70 7.17
C ALA A 76 5.54 2.56 8.07
N GLY A 77 6.20 2.34 9.22
CA GLY A 77 5.75 1.37 10.20
C GLY A 77 4.34 1.69 10.71
N ILE A 78 3.58 0.65 11.07
CA ILE A 78 2.18 0.80 11.52
C ILE A 78 2.03 1.03 13.03
N ASP A 79 3.09 0.75 13.79
CA ASP A 79 3.12 0.92 15.23
C ASP A 79 3.74 2.27 15.59
N PRO A 80 2.97 3.18 16.22
CA PRO A 80 3.48 4.48 16.63
C PRO A 80 4.43 4.33 17.83
N GLU A 81 5.26 5.34 18.06
CA GLU A 81 5.92 5.48 19.35
C GLU A 81 4.88 5.67 20.47
N VAL A 82 5.11 5.06 21.63
CA VAL A 82 4.19 5.12 22.77
C VAL A 82 3.94 6.58 23.16
N GLY A 83 2.67 6.99 23.13
CA GLY A 83 2.26 8.36 23.46
C GLY A 83 2.35 9.35 22.29
N SER A 84 2.82 8.94 21.12
CA SER A 84 2.79 9.77 19.91
C SER A 84 1.40 9.71 19.26
N LYS A 85 0.93 10.87 18.78
CA LYS A 85 -0.28 10.99 17.95
C LYS A 85 0.08 11.68 16.66
N GLN A 86 -0.41 11.15 15.56
CA GLN A 86 -0.22 11.78 14.25
C GLN A 86 -1.11 13.02 14.13
N GLN A 87 -0.54 14.10 13.59
CA GLN A 87 -1.19 15.43 13.51
C GLN A 87 -1.64 15.81 12.10
N ASP A 88 -1.36 14.98 11.10
CA ASP A 88 -1.83 15.19 9.72
C ASP A 88 -3.36 15.31 9.68
N VAL A 89 -3.84 16.06 8.69
CA VAL A 89 -5.25 16.26 8.37
C VAL A 89 -5.61 15.55 7.06
N PRO A 90 -6.91 15.29 6.76
CA PRO A 90 -7.31 14.63 5.52
C PRO A 90 -6.70 15.22 4.23
N SER A 91 -6.50 16.54 4.19
CA SER A 91 -5.93 17.25 3.04
C SER A 91 -4.43 17.06 2.84
N ASP A 92 -3.73 16.50 3.83
CA ASP A 92 -2.30 16.20 3.72
C ASP A 92 -2.05 14.89 2.93
N TRP A 93 -3.11 14.12 2.68
CA TRP A 93 -3.02 12.82 2.00
C TRP A 93 -3.32 12.93 0.52
N PRO A 94 -2.69 12.08 -0.32
CA PRO A 94 -3.02 12.00 -1.74
C PRO A 94 -4.49 11.63 -1.98
N SER A 95 -4.97 11.96 -3.17
CA SER A 95 -6.29 11.52 -3.62
C SER A 95 -6.32 10.01 -3.80
N LEU A 96 -7.50 9.40 -3.62
CA LEU A 96 -7.67 7.95 -3.86
C LEU A 96 -7.31 7.55 -5.29
N GLU A 97 -7.47 8.46 -6.25
CA GLU A 97 -7.11 8.20 -7.64
C GLU A 97 -5.60 8.10 -7.82
N GLU A 98 -4.81 9.02 -7.23
CA GLU A 98 -3.34 8.95 -7.26
C GLU A 98 -2.83 7.67 -6.60
N ILE A 99 -3.43 7.28 -5.46
CA ILE A 99 -3.05 6.05 -4.75
C ILE A 99 -3.39 4.82 -5.61
N ARG A 100 -4.56 4.79 -6.26
CA ARG A 100 -4.93 3.67 -7.14
C ARG A 100 -4.00 3.54 -8.35
N GLN A 101 -3.60 4.66 -8.95
CA GLN A 101 -2.64 4.65 -10.05
C GLN A 101 -1.28 4.12 -9.62
N TYR A 102 -0.80 4.53 -8.44
CA TYR A 102 0.40 3.97 -7.83
C TYR A 102 0.27 2.46 -7.59
N ASN A 103 -0.85 2.03 -6.99
CA ASN A 103 -1.12 0.63 -6.68
C ASN A 103 -1.15 -0.25 -7.94
N VAL A 104 -1.81 0.19 -9.01
CA VAL A 104 -1.82 -0.55 -10.29
C VAL A 104 -0.39 -0.78 -10.79
N LYS A 105 0.42 0.28 -10.81
CA LYS A 105 1.81 0.18 -11.28
C LYS A 105 2.69 -0.69 -10.39
N ALA A 106 2.53 -0.61 -9.08
CA ALA A 106 3.20 -1.48 -8.11
C ALA A 106 2.83 -2.95 -8.34
N ARG A 107 1.53 -3.25 -8.47
CA ARG A 107 1.02 -4.60 -8.75
C ARG A 107 1.56 -5.16 -10.05
N GLU A 108 1.50 -4.40 -11.14
CA GLU A 108 2.03 -4.79 -12.46
C GLU A 108 3.53 -5.12 -12.40
N SER A 109 4.29 -4.31 -11.67
CA SER A 109 5.75 -4.50 -11.55
C SER A 109 6.10 -5.74 -10.72
N VAL A 110 5.36 -5.99 -9.64
CA VAL A 110 5.50 -7.20 -8.82
C VAL A 110 5.06 -8.44 -9.59
N ASP A 111 3.94 -8.36 -10.32
CA ASP A 111 3.43 -9.48 -11.11
C ASP A 111 4.42 -9.87 -12.23
N ALA A 112 5.00 -8.88 -12.91
CA ALA A 112 6.05 -9.09 -13.92
C ALA A 112 7.33 -9.72 -13.34
N ALA A 113 7.65 -9.44 -12.07
CA ALA A 113 8.78 -10.06 -11.39
C ALA A 113 8.52 -11.55 -10.99
N LEU A 114 7.26 -11.99 -11.03
CA LEU A 114 6.83 -13.35 -10.69
C LEU A 114 6.48 -14.22 -11.90
N GLU A 115 6.68 -13.72 -13.13
CA GLU A 115 6.56 -14.50 -14.38
C GLU A 115 7.81 -15.36 -14.65
#